data_AF-A0A4P2QCR8-F1
#
_entry.id   AF-A0A4P2QCR8-F1
#
_cell.length_a   1.000
_cell.length_b   1.000
_cell.length_c   1.000
_cell.angle_alpha   90.00
_cell.angle_beta   90.00
_cell.angle_gamma   90.00
#
_symmetry.space_group_name_H-M   'P 1'
#
loop_
_entity.id
_entity.type
_entity.pdbx_description
1 polymer ?
#
loop_
_entity_poly.entity_id
_entity_poly.type
_entity_poly.pdbx_seq_one_letter_code
_entity_poly.pdbx_strand_id
1 'polypeptide(L)'
;MRPLNTVSTRCCASALSLLVAACGVSPLGSGAGGDGGGDSTSSSGADSSASSGAGGAGAGSSASSGAGSSASSGAGAACRGPNPAGCKTQGCPAGQPCVDEGCTPSSCECDPAMGTWRCTDDCGGGTCVQGCDPDVREGNLIVTSQAQLEQLRGMTALRGTLEITGGVTDLSPLECLTTIDGSLRILENPALRNLDGLRSLEEVTGFIEVSANPLLESVAGVALNGHSWLISHNAALASLSGFEKVEAGKLSLESNARLASLSALRNFRQGNIEVMDSDEITSLEGINASHLDGLKIIGCNGLVSLKGLDALETVGVMVVEGNVSLSSLEGLEKLRTAISLYLLGNPNLSSLDGLENLVDVSVLEISANPELADLTGLTSLESARHLDVVDNSGLVRLEGAPALRTVKEATIVANPKLMSLTGLDQVSELTRLEIADNRRLTSLEGLSGLRSVEFLIRIVNNATLTSLDGLGPLSPGGSGMPGSVTLEGNPRLADIDALRGIERMNGLVVTANDALLDLTGLEDLSELQSLIISDNLALTTLRGLGARSIASVEVIGNPRLTSCEIAAFVEGLEHVDSVREEDNATSACPP
;
A
#
# COMPACT_ATOMS: atom_id res chain seq x y z
N MET A 1 -3.94 -21.56 23.70
CA MET A 1 -4.13 -20.69 24.88
C MET A 1 -2.86 -20.63 25.71
N ARG A 2 -2.02 -19.62 25.43
CA ARG A 2 -0.95 -19.01 26.25
C ARG A 2 -0.57 -17.70 25.52
N PRO A 3 -0.49 -16.54 26.20
CA PRO A 3 -0.40 -15.24 25.52
C PRO A 3 1.04 -14.87 25.16
N LEU A 4 1.15 -14.11 24.06
CA LEU A 4 2.36 -13.47 23.55
C LEU A 4 2.68 -12.22 24.37
N ASN A 5 3.85 -12.21 25.00
CA ASN A 5 4.55 -11.01 25.45
C ASN A 5 5.79 -10.89 24.56
N THR A 6 5.91 -9.79 23.79
CA THR A 6 7.17 -9.17 23.34
C THR A 6 6.83 -7.92 22.54
N VAL A 7 6.92 -6.77 23.22
CA VAL A 7 6.95 -5.42 22.63
C VAL A 7 8.33 -4.84 22.92
N SER A 8 8.83 -4.05 21.97
CA SER A 8 10.01 -3.18 22.04
C SER A 8 11.34 -3.79 21.56
N THR A 9 11.58 -3.68 20.25
CA THR A 9 12.91 -3.53 19.63
C THR A 9 12.86 -3.03 18.17
N ARG A 10 11.74 -2.47 17.69
CA ARG A 10 11.61 -2.04 16.28
C ARG A 10 11.90 -0.55 16.00
N CYS A 11 12.18 0.30 16.99
CA CYS A 11 12.43 1.74 16.73
C CYS A 11 13.86 2.10 16.27
N CYS A 12 14.65 1.17 15.72
CA CYS A 12 15.97 1.49 15.14
C CYS A 12 16.24 0.81 13.79
N ALA A 13 15.25 0.16 13.16
CA ALA A 13 15.45 -0.52 11.88
C ALA A 13 14.97 0.29 10.65
N SER A 14 14.35 1.46 10.84
CA SER A 14 13.78 2.25 9.75
C SER A 14 14.76 3.26 9.12
N ALA A 15 15.97 3.42 9.66
CA ALA A 15 16.98 4.34 9.14
C ALA A 15 18.07 3.67 8.28
N LEU A 16 17.84 2.43 7.80
CA LEU A 16 18.80 1.68 6.98
C LEU A 16 18.20 1.08 5.71
N SER A 17 17.42 1.87 4.95
CA SER A 17 16.94 1.49 3.61
C SER A 17 17.12 2.61 2.57
N LEU A 18 18.22 3.36 2.67
CA LEU A 18 18.65 4.33 1.65
C LEU A 18 20.12 4.07 1.30
N LEU A 19 20.36 2.98 0.56
CA LEU A 19 21.57 2.79 -0.24
C LEU A 19 21.34 1.83 -1.41
N VAL A 20 20.93 2.42 -2.54
CA VAL A 20 21.43 2.15 -3.88
C VAL A 20 21.27 0.71 -4.40
N ALA A 21 20.13 0.46 -5.03
CA ALA A 21 20.07 -0.36 -6.24
C ALA A 21 20.77 0.39 -7.38
N ALA A 22 22.09 0.17 -7.53
CA ALA A 22 22.82 0.46 -8.77
C ALA A 22 23.69 -0.74 -9.09
N CYS A 23 23.10 -1.73 -9.75
CA CYS A 23 23.83 -2.76 -10.49
C CYS A 23 23.02 -3.07 -11.75
N GLY A 24 23.34 -2.34 -12.83
CA GLY A 24 22.64 -2.47 -14.10
C GLY A 24 23.21 -1.58 -15.19
N VAL A 25 24.35 -1.99 -15.74
CA VAL A 25 24.83 -1.72 -17.10
C VAL A 25 25.57 -0.39 -17.36
N SER A 26 26.87 -0.52 -17.59
CA SER A 26 27.58 0.19 -18.66
C SER A 26 28.59 -0.77 -19.28
N PRO A 27 28.77 -0.71 -20.61
CA PRO A 27 30.09 -0.29 -21.04
C PRO A 27 29.99 0.88 -22.03
N LEU A 28 30.72 1.95 -21.69
CA LEU A 28 31.09 3.01 -22.61
C LEU A 28 31.99 2.46 -23.70
N GLY A 29 31.67 2.84 -24.94
CA GLY A 29 32.46 2.58 -26.12
C GLY A 29 33.79 3.33 -26.15
N SER A 30 34.76 2.69 -26.77
CA SER A 30 35.97 3.30 -27.29
C SER A 30 35.68 3.95 -28.66
N GLY A 31 36.17 5.18 -28.83
CA GLY A 31 36.14 5.89 -30.11
C GLY A 31 37.34 5.56 -31.01
N ALA A 32 37.07 5.58 -32.33
CA ALA A 32 37.92 5.90 -33.49
C ALA A 32 37.00 5.64 -34.70
N GLY A 33 36.73 6.49 -35.69
CA GLY A 33 37.47 7.54 -36.36
C GLY A 33 37.34 7.27 -37.88
N GLY A 34 36.94 8.25 -38.70
CA GLY A 34 37.13 8.20 -40.16
C GLY A 34 35.93 8.53 -41.07
N ASP A 35 35.89 9.80 -41.51
CA ASP A 35 35.72 10.35 -42.88
C ASP A 35 34.75 9.80 -43.95
N GLY A 36 34.15 10.78 -44.67
CA GLY A 36 33.70 10.74 -46.07
C GLY A 36 32.17 10.68 -46.22
N GLY A 37 31.44 11.75 -46.61
CA GLY A 37 31.39 12.37 -47.95
C GLY A 37 30.64 11.44 -48.93
N GLY A 38 29.58 11.77 -49.66
CA GLY A 38 28.77 12.95 -49.93
C GLY A 38 27.67 12.52 -50.93
N ASP A 39 26.86 13.48 -51.37
CA ASP A 39 26.00 13.51 -52.57
C ASP A 39 24.65 12.74 -52.62
N SER A 40 23.61 13.58 -52.50
CA SER A 40 22.45 13.72 -53.39
C SER A 40 22.35 12.84 -54.65
N THR A 41 21.14 12.38 -54.96
CA THR A 41 20.32 12.92 -56.07
C THR A 41 18.93 12.28 -56.16
N SER A 42 18.01 13.14 -56.59
CA SER A 42 16.60 13.01 -56.94
C SER A 42 16.28 12.18 -58.19
N SER A 43 15.03 11.70 -58.29
CA SER A 43 14.09 11.79 -59.46
C SER A 43 13.06 10.65 -59.37
N SER A 44 11.76 10.89 -59.17
CA SER A 44 10.72 11.38 -60.10
C SER A 44 10.37 10.41 -61.23
N GLY A 45 9.09 10.08 -61.37
CA GLY A 45 8.55 9.48 -62.61
C GLY A 45 7.18 8.83 -62.42
N ALA A 46 6.14 9.55 -62.84
CA ALA A 46 4.75 9.13 -62.84
C ALA A 46 4.32 8.47 -64.17
N ASP A 47 3.12 7.88 -64.10
CA ASP A 47 2.04 7.87 -65.09
C ASP A 47 1.89 6.77 -66.17
N SER A 48 0.66 6.23 -66.12
CA SER A 48 -0.32 6.07 -67.19
C SER A 48 -0.31 4.81 -68.08
N SER A 49 -1.45 4.10 -68.14
CA SER A 49 -2.43 4.23 -69.24
C SER A 49 -3.42 3.05 -69.30
N ALA A 50 -4.59 3.32 -69.89
CA ALA A 50 -5.81 2.53 -69.93
C ALA A 50 -6.04 1.81 -71.27
N SER A 51 -6.98 0.86 -71.32
CA SER A 51 -7.89 0.54 -72.47
C SER A 51 -8.77 -0.68 -72.11
N SER A 52 -10.09 -0.56 -71.92
CA SER A 52 -11.20 -0.58 -72.90
C SER A 52 -11.47 -1.93 -73.58
N GLY A 53 -12.74 -2.40 -73.55
CA GLY A 53 -13.24 -3.45 -74.45
C GLY A 53 -14.62 -3.98 -74.04
N ALA A 54 -15.64 -3.64 -74.82
CA ALA A 54 -17.06 -3.90 -74.57
C ALA A 54 -17.60 -5.17 -75.27
N GLY A 55 -18.77 -5.64 -74.82
CA GLY A 55 -19.84 -6.06 -75.73
C GLY A 55 -20.45 -7.45 -75.53
N GLY A 56 -21.78 -7.50 -75.59
CA GLY A 56 -22.50 -8.64 -76.18
C GLY A 56 -23.63 -9.27 -75.34
N ALA A 57 -24.86 -8.86 -75.62
CA ALA A 57 -26.11 -9.39 -75.07
C ALA A 57 -26.56 -10.73 -75.70
N GLY A 58 -27.50 -11.43 -75.06
CA GLY A 58 -28.28 -12.49 -75.70
C GLY A 58 -29.26 -13.21 -74.76
N ALA A 59 -30.53 -12.82 -74.83
CA ALA A 59 -31.66 -13.44 -74.15
C ALA A 59 -32.17 -14.71 -74.88
N GLY A 60 -32.86 -15.61 -74.16
CA GLY A 60 -33.58 -16.73 -74.77
C GLY A 60 -34.35 -17.57 -73.76
N SER A 61 -35.67 -17.55 -73.89
CA SER A 61 -36.71 -18.03 -72.96
C SER A 61 -37.25 -19.42 -73.28
N SER A 62 -38.09 -19.93 -72.36
CA SER A 62 -39.24 -20.86 -72.51
C SER A 62 -39.10 -22.37 -72.20
N ALA A 63 -39.70 -22.75 -71.07
CA ALA A 63 -40.80 -23.71 -70.85
C ALA A 63 -40.87 -25.05 -71.62
N SER A 64 -40.98 -26.18 -70.89
CA SER A 64 -42.25 -26.87 -70.57
C SER A 64 -42.09 -28.38 -70.28
N SER A 65 -42.82 -28.83 -69.24
CA SER A 65 -43.50 -30.12 -68.99
C SER A 65 -42.92 -31.48 -69.43
N GLY A 66 -42.97 -32.46 -68.52
CA GLY A 66 -43.09 -33.88 -68.87
C GLY A 66 -42.81 -34.83 -67.70
N ALA A 67 -43.85 -35.45 -67.15
CA ALA A 67 -43.80 -36.49 -66.12
C ALA A 67 -43.29 -37.84 -66.66
N GLY A 68 -42.75 -38.71 -65.79
CA GLY A 68 -42.53 -40.12 -66.13
C GLY A 68 -41.57 -40.86 -65.22
N SER A 69 -42.12 -41.79 -64.44
CA SER A 69 -41.50 -42.69 -63.48
C SER A 69 -40.39 -43.58 -64.03
N SER A 70 -39.39 -43.93 -63.22
CA SER A 70 -39.05 -45.31 -62.85
C SER A 70 -37.66 -45.39 -62.21
N ALA A 71 -37.61 -46.06 -61.06
CA ALA A 71 -36.39 -46.43 -60.38
C ALA A 71 -35.62 -47.49 -61.19
N SER A 72 -34.31 -47.31 -61.35
CA SER A 72 -33.37 -48.43 -61.38
C SER A 72 -32.00 -47.98 -60.89
N SER A 73 -31.47 -48.81 -60.01
CA SER A 73 -30.22 -48.70 -59.26
C SER A 73 -28.98 -48.64 -60.15
N GLY A 74 -28.16 -47.61 -59.94
CA GLY A 74 -26.75 -47.57 -60.34
C GLY A 74 -25.94 -47.06 -59.15
N ALA A 75 -25.05 -47.92 -58.62
CA ALA A 75 -24.16 -47.58 -57.52
C ALA A 75 -23.17 -46.47 -57.95
N GLY A 76 -23.46 -45.22 -57.57
CA GLY A 76 -22.54 -44.10 -57.71
C GLY A 76 -21.46 -44.16 -56.64
N ALA A 77 -20.24 -43.78 -57.00
CA ALA A 77 -19.15 -43.67 -56.04
C ALA A 77 -19.53 -42.63 -54.96
N ALA A 78 -19.77 -43.09 -53.73
CA ALA A 78 -20.05 -42.20 -52.61
C ALA A 78 -18.80 -41.37 -52.29
N CYS A 79 -18.95 -40.05 -52.19
CA CYS A 79 -17.86 -39.17 -51.76
C CYS A 79 -17.37 -39.59 -50.38
N ARG A 80 -16.05 -39.69 -50.23
CA ARG A 80 -15.43 -40.05 -48.96
C ARG A 80 -15.29 -38.82 -48.07
N GLY A 81 -15.81 -38.89 -46.85
CA GLY A 81 -15.71 -37.84 -45.84
C GLY A 81 -16.93 -36.91 -45.78
N PRO A 82 -17.00 -36.07 -44.74
CA PRO A 82 -18.09 -35.11 -44.54
C PRO A 82 -18.13 -34.05 -45.66
N ASN A 83 -19.31 -33.47 -45.91
CA ASN A 83 -19.49 -32.38 -46.87
C ASN A 83 -18.64 -31.16 -46.45
N PRO A 84 -17.71 -30.67 -47.29
CA PRO A 84 -16.84 -29.54 -46.97
C PRO A 84 -17.53 -28.15 -47.10
N ALA A 85 -18.82 -28.10 -47.40
CA ALA A 85 -19.59 -26.85 -47.39
C ALA A 85 -19.69 -26.25 -45.98
N GLY A 86 -19.56 -24.94 -45.88
CA GLY A 86 -19.82 -24.21 -44.65
C GLY A 86 -21.29 -24.26 -44.23
N CYS A 87 -21.56 -23.83 -42.99
CA CYS A 87 -22.93 -23.66 -42.52
C CYS A 87 -23.57 -22.41 -43.15
N LYS A 88 -24.83 -22.54 -43.55
CA LYS A 88 -25.75 -21.40 -43.64
C LYS A 88 -26.41 -21.26 -42.27
N THR A 89 -27.06 -20.14 -41.95
CA THR A 89 -27.64 -19.80 -40.63
C THR A 89 -28.51 -20.88 -39.94
N GLN A 90 -28.81 -22.01 -40.59
CA GLN A 90 -29.53 -23.17 -40.06
C GLN A 90 -28.87 -24.54 -40.35
N GLY A 91 -27.56 -24.58 -40.61
CA GLY A 91 -26.84 -25.80 -41.01
C GLY A 91 -26.06 -26.52 -39.90
N CYS A 92 -25.98 -25.95 -38.70
CA CYS A 92 -25.16 -26.51 -37.63
C CYS A 92 -25.92 -27.53 -36.78
N PRO A 93 -25.23 -28.55 -36.23
CA PRO A 93 -25.76 -29.42 -35.18
C PRO A 93 -26.39 -28.60 -34.04
N ALA A 94 -27.40 -29.17 -33.35
CA ALA A 94 -28.03 -28.51 -32.22
C ALA A 94 -26.99 -28.04 -31.20
N GLY A 95 -27.06 -26.78 -30.76
CA GLY A 95 -26.11 -26.16 -29.83
C GLY A 95 -24.90 -25.50 -30.49
N GLN A 96 -24.73 -25.57 -31.82
CA GLN A 96 -23.61 -24.93 -32.52
C GLN A 96 -24.08 -23.70 -33.32
N PRO A 97 -23.64 -22.48 -33.00
CA PRO A 97 -23.86 -21.33 -33.86
C PRO A 97 -22.98 -21.40 -35.11
N CYS A 98 -23.49 -20.85 -36.20
CA CYS A 98 -22.75 -20.66 -37.43
C CYS A 98 -22.02 -19.32 -37.37
N VAL A 99 -20.69 -19.32 -37.37
CA VAL A 99 -19.86 -18.10 -37.29
C VAL A 99 -19.07 -17.94 -38.58
N ASP A 100 -19.04 -16.71 -39.11
CA ASP A 100 -18.42 -16.38 -40.39
C ASP A 100 -16.90 -16.18 -40.22
N GLU A 101 -16.18 -17.27 -39.95
CA GLU A 101 -14.71 -17.26 -39.80
C GLU A 101 -14.03 -17.85 -41.04
N GLY A 102 -13.78 -16.99 -42.04
CA GLY A 102 -13.01 -17.33 -43.24
C GLY A 102 -13.85 -17.68 -44.48
N CYS A 103 -13.19 -17.83 -45.63
CA CYS A 103 -13.86 -18.13 -46.89
C CYS A 103 -14.13 -19.64 -46.99
N THR A 104 -15.34 -20.07 -46.60
CA THR A 104 -15.80 -21.44 -46.86
C THR A 104 -16.84 -21.49 -47.98
N PRO A 105 -16.83 -22.55 -48.82
CA PRO A 105 -17.84 -22.76 -49.85
C PRO A 105 -19.26 -22.76 -49.28
N SER A 106 -20.18 -21.99 -49.88
CA SER A 106 -21.58 -21.97 -49.42
C SER A 106 -22.37 -23.24 -49.75
N SER A 107 -21.84 -24.09 -50.64
CA SER A 107 -22.39 -25.42 -50.95
C SER A 107 -21.34 -26.32 -51.59
N CYS A 108 -21.43 -27.63 -51.33
CA CYS A 108 -20.71 -28.64 -52.09
C CYS A 108 -21.61 -29.82 -52.39
N GLU A 109 -21.53 -30.31 -53.62
CA GLU A 109 -22.27 -31.46 -54.12
C GLU A 109 -21.30 -32.61 -54.42
N CYS A 110 -21.74 -33.84 -54.16
CA CYS A 110 -20.93 -35.01 -54.43
C CYS A 110 -20.98 -35.36 -55.92
N ASP A 111 -19.82 -35.40 -56.60
CA ASP A 111 -19.74 -35.85 -57.99
C ASP A 111 -19.72 -37.40 -58.03
N PRO A 112 -20.79 -38.06 -58.50
CA PRO A 112 -20.93 -39.51 -58.44
C PRO A 112 -20.03 -40.25 -59.45
N ALA A 113 -19.44 -39.55 -60.42
CA ALA A 113 -18.51 -40.13 -61.40
C ALA A 113 -17.07 -40.14 -60.90
N MET A 114 -16.69 -39.14 -60.08
CA MET A 114 -15.31 -38.96 -59.59
C MET A 114 -15.15 -39.27 -58.10
N GLY A 115 -16.24 -39.43 -57.33
CA GLY A 115 -16.19 -39.70 -55.89
C GLY A 115 -15.57 -38.56 -55.07
N THR A 116 -15.61 -37.33 -55.59
CA THR A 116 -15.03 -36.12 -54.99
C THR A 116 -16.08 -35.02 -54.83
N TRP A 117 -15.91 -34.17 -53.82
CA TRP A 117 -16.79 -33.03 -53.57
C TRP A 117 -16.50 -31.91 -54.57
N ARG A 118 -17.55 -31.38 -55.22
CA ARG A 118 -17.51 -30.15 -56.02
C ARG A 118 -18.14 -29.03 -55.20
N CYS A 119 -17.33 -28.05 -54.86
CA CYS A 119 -17.75 -26.91 -54.05
C CYS A 119 -17.98 -25.66 -54.89
N THR A 120 -18.81 -24.75 -54.40
CA THR A 120 -18.88 -23.39 -54.91
C THR A 120 -17.62 -22.62 -54.49
N ASP A 121 -17.02 -21.87 -55.41
CA ASP A 121 -15.88 -20.98 -55.10
C ASP A 121 -16.33 -19.65 -54.46
N ASP A 122 -17.46 -19.65 -53.76
CA ASP A 122 -18.00 -18.47 -53.06
C ASP A 122 -17.58 -18.48 -51.59
N CYS A 123 -17.40 -17.30 -51.00
CA CYS A 123 -17.17 -17.14 -49.56
C CYS A 123 -18.51 -16.92 -48.85
N GLY A 124 -19.49 -17.79 -49.08
CA GLY A 124 -20.88 -17.59 -48.65
C GLY A 124 -21.34 -18.51 -47.52
N GLY A 125 -20.46 -19.35 -46.96
CA GLY A 125 -20.72 -20.22 -45.81
C GLY A 125 -19.87 -19.84 -44.60
N GLY A 126 -20.40 -20.09 -43.39
CA GLY A 126 -19.66 -19.98 -42.13
C GLY A 126 -19.16 -21.33 -41.61
N THR A 127 -18.54 -21.33 -40.44
CA THR A 127 -18.06 -22.52 -39.72
C THR A 127 -18.94 -22.78 -38.49
N CYS A 128 -19.33 -24.04 -38.25
CA CYS A 128 -20.04 -24.39 -37.02
C CYS A 128 -19.07 -24.38 -35.85
N VAL A 129 -19.25 -23.46 -34.91
CA VAL A 129 -18.50 -23.46 -33.66
C VAL A 129 -19.35 -24.07 -32.56
N GLN A 130 -18.69 -24.61 -31.53
CA GLN A 130 -19.39 -25.07 -30.33
C GLN A 130 -20.03 -23.87 -29.61
N GLY A 131 -21.34 -23.92 -29.37
CA GLY A 131 -22.03 -22.90 -28.57
C GLY A 131 -21.83 -23.11 -27.08
N CYS A 132 -22.35 -22.18 -26.29
CA CYS A 132 -22.23 -22.18 -24.82
C CYS A 132 -23.30 -23.07 -24.17
N ASP A 133 -23.32 -24.36 -24.51
CA ASP A 133 -24.12 -25.32 -23.75
C ASP A 133 -23.55 -25.47 -22.33
N PRO A 134 -24.39 -25.68 -21.29
CA PRO A 134 -23.90 -25.79 -19.91
C PRO A 134 -22.84 -26.90 -19.75
N ASP A 135 -21.59 -26.49 -19.55
CA ASP A 135 -20.45 -27.33 -19.20
C ASP A 135 -19.83 -26.79 -17.90
N VAL A 136 -19.94 -27.59 -16.83
CA VAL A 136 -19.42 -27.27 -15.50
C VAL A 136 -18.25 -28.18 -15.20
N ARG A 137 -17.08 -27.60 -14.98
CA ARG A 137 -15.87 -28.33 -14.59
C ARG A 137 -15.63 -28.20 -13.10
N GLU A 138 -15.06 -29.25 -12.51
CA GLU A 138 -14.75 -29.34 -11.09
C GLU A 138 -13.23 -29.42 -10.89
N GLY A 139 -12.76 -28.81 -9.79
CA GLY A 139 -11.34 -28.81 -9.42
C GLY A 139 -10.57 -27.63 -10.01
N ASN A 140 -9.31 -27.50 -9.57
CA ASN A 140 -8.44 -26.42 -10.04
C ASN A 140 -7.89 -26.75 -11.42
N LEU A 141 -7.87 -25.76 -12.31
CA LEU A 141 -7.32 -25.85 -13.66
C LEU A 141 -6.09 -24.95 -13.78
N ILE A 142 -4.97 -25.51 -14.21
CA ILE A 142 -3.76 -24.77 -14.56
C ILE A 142 -3.52 -24.94 -16.05
N VAL A 143 -3.65 -23.86 -16.78
CA VAL A 143 -3.45 -23.77 -18.23
C VAL A 143 -2.09 -23.12 -18.45
N THR A 144 -1.15 -23.89 -19.02
CA THR A 144 0.24 -23.45 -19.26
C THR A 144 0.54 -23.21 -20.75
N SER A 145 -0.45 -23.36 -21.63
CA SER A 145 -0.28 -23.20 -23.08
C SER A 145 -1.61 -22.94 -23.78
N GLN A 146 -1.55 -22.30 -24.96
CA GLN A 146 -2.74 -22.07 -25.79
C GLN A 146 -3.47 -23.39 -26.12
N ALA A 147 -2.75 -24.47 -26.42
CA ALA A 147 -3.35 -25.76 -26.74
C ALA A 147 -4.16 -26.37 -25.59
N GLN A 148 -3.77 -26.12 -24.33
CA GLN A 148 -4.57 -26.52 -23.17
C GLN A 148 -5.80 -25.64 -23.00
N LEU A 149 -5.69 -24.34 -23.32
CA LEU A 149 -6.83 -23.43 -23.27
C LEU A 149 -7.90 -23.79 -24.31
N GLU A 150 -7.50 -24.20 -25.52
CA GLU A 150 -8.43 -24.66 -26.55
C GLU A 150 -9.30 -25.85 -26.10
N GLN A 151 -8.81 -26.67 -25.15
CA GLN A 151 -9.59 -27.78 -24.59
C GLN A 151 -10.68 -27.32 -23.60
N LEU A 152 -10.69 -26.03 -23.24
CA LEU A 152 -11.71 -25.42 -22.38
C LEU A 152 -12.85 -24.78 -23.19
N ARG A 153 -12.81 -24.86 -24.52
CA ARG A 153 -13.83 -24.24 -25.38
C ARG A 153 -15.24 -24.74 -25.05
N GLY A 154 -16.17 -23.81 -24.88
CA GLY A 154 -17.56 -24.08 -24.51
C GLY A 154 -17.80 -24.27 -23.01
N MET A 155 -16.76 -24.26 -22.16
CA MET A 155 -16.92 -24.30 -20.70
C MET A 155 -17.71 -23.08 -20.21
N THR A 156 -18.78 -23.32 -19.45
CA THR A 156 -19.63 -22.24 -18.93
C THR A 156 -19.37 -21.92 -17.46
N ALA A 157 -18.92 -22.90 -16.67
CA ALA A 157 -18.60 -22.67 -15.26
C ALA A 157 -17.45 -23.55 -14.76
N LEU A 158 -16.72 -23.03 -13.78
CA LEU A 158 -15.69 -23.75 -13.05
C LEU A 158 -15.97 -23.70 -11.55
N ARG A 159 -15.95 -24.86 -10.88
CA ARG A 159 -15.89 -24.97 -9.42
C ARG A 159 -14.47 -25.26 -8.97
N GLY A 160 -13.72 -24.21 -8.74
CA GLY A 160 -12.28 -24.27 -8.47
C GLY A 160 -11.55 -23.03 -9.00
N THR A 161 -10.24 -23.02 -8.83
CA THR A 161 -9.37 -21.93 -9.32
C THR A 161 -8.97 -22.16 -10.78
N LEU A 162 -9.09 -21.12 -11.61
CA LEU A 162 -8.53 -21.09 -12.96
C LEU A 162 -7.23 -20.28 -12.96
N GLU A 163 -6.12 -20.93 -13.28
CA GLU A 163 -4.82 -20.29 -13.49
C GLU A 163 -4.42 -20.40 -14.96
N ILE A 164 -4.10 -19.26 -15.59
CA ILE A 164 -3.70 -19.14 -16.99
C ILE A 164 -2.29 -18.56 -17.03
N THR A 165 -1.33 -19.34 -17.52
CA THR A 165 0.09 -19.01 -17.56
C THR A 165 0.81 -19.69 -18.73
N GLY A 166 2.13 -19.53 -18.83
CA GLY A 166 2.99 -20.27 -19.75
C GLY A 166 2.91 -19.84 -21.22
N GLY A 167 2.40 -18.63 -21.50
CA GLY A 167 2.44 -18.04 -22.84
C GLY A 167 1.14 -18.17 -23.64
N VAL A 168 -0.01 -18.17 -22.96
CA VAL A 168 -1.31 -17.99 -23.61
C VAL A 168 -1.37 -16.63 -24.30
N THR A 169 -1.95 -16.59 -25.50
CA THR A 169 -2.00 -15.35 -26.31
C THR A 169 -3.42 -14.89 -26.61
N ASP A 170 -4.38 -15.80 -26.55
CA ASP A 170 -5.77 -15.53 -26.88
C ASP A 170 -6.69 -16.24 -25.88
N LEU A 171 -7.58 -15.49 -25.23
CA LEU A 171 -8.57 -16.01 -24.28
C LEU A 171 -9.91 -16.36 -24.93
N SER A 172 -10.07 -16.22 -26.25
CA SER A 172 -11.32 -16.55 -26.96
C SER A 172 -11.91 -17.94 -26.65
N PRO A 173 -11.14 -18.99 -26.30
CA PRO A 173 -11.73 -20.26 -25.89
C PRO A 173 -12.60 -20.16 -24.61
N LEU A 174 -12.44 -19.11 -23.81
CA LEU A 174 -13.20 -18.87 -22.58
C LEU A 174 -14.45 -18.01 -22.79
N GLU A 175 -14.84 -17.70 -24.02
CA GLU A 175 -15.96 -16.77 -24.32
C GLU A 175 -17.30 -17.20 -23.70
N CYS A 176 -17.47 -18.49 -23.41
CA CYS A 176 -18.67 -19.03 -22.77
C CYS A 176 -18.64 -19.02 -21.24
N LEU A 177 -17.49 -18.72 -20.61
CA LEU A 177 -17.30 -18.83 -19.17
C LEU A 177 -18.01 -17.68 -18.45
N THR A 178 -19.03 -18.02 -17.66
CA THR A 178 -19.82 -17.04 -16.89
C THR A 178 -19.51 -17.04 -15.40
N THR A 179 -19.09 -18.19 -14.84
CA THR A 179 -18.93 -18.34 -13.39
C THR A 179 -17.67 -19.11 -13.02
N ILE A 180 -16.91 -18.58 -12.06
CA ILE A 180 -15.82 -19.28 -11.38
C ILE A 180 -16.13 -19.28 -9.87
N ASP A 181 -16.53 -20.42 -9.33
CA ASP A 181 -16.63 -20.64 -7.89
C ASP A 181 -15.24 -20.95 -7.31
N GLY A 182 -14.39 -19.92 -7.29
CA GLY A 182 -12.99 -19.98 -6.93
C GLY A 182 -12.27 -18.70 -7.37
N SER A 183 -10.95 -18.76 -7.55
CA SER A 183 -10.14 -17.61 -7.96
C SER A 183 -9.79 -17.65 -9.45
N LEU A 184 -9.56 -16.49 -10.06
CA LEU A 184 -9.07 -16.35 -11.42
C LEU A 184 -7.67 -15.74 -11.39
N ARG A 185 -6.68 -16.41 -11.97
CA ARG A 185 -5.30 -15.94 -12.05
C ARG A 185 -4.83 -15.96 -13.50
N ILE A 186 -4.38 -14.81 -13.99
CA ILE A 186 -3.82 -14.65 -15.34
C ILE A 186 -2.40 -14.12 -15.16
N LEU A 187 -1.43 -15.03 -15.22
CA LEU A 187 -0.08 -14.82 -14.75
C LEU A 187 0.95 -15.12 -15.85
N GLU A 188 1.96 -14.29 -16.02
CA GLU A 188 3.14 -14.61 -16.83
C GLU A 188 2.82 -15.00 -18.29
N ASN A 189 1.91 -14.28 -18.95
CA ASN A 189 1.61 -14.46 -20.36
C ASN A 189 2.25 -13.33 -21.19
N PRO A 190 3.51 -13.49 -21.67
CA PRO A 190 4.28 -12.41 -22.29
C PRO A 190 3.69 -11.87 -23.61
N ALA A 191 2.79 -12.62 -24.24
CA ALA A 191 2.18 -12.26 -25.53
C ALA A 191 0.68 -11.95 -25.43
N LEU A 192 0.07 -12.02 -24.24
CA LEU A 192 -1.34 -11.69 -24.03
C LEU A 192 -1.54 -10.17 -24.08
N ARG A 193 -2.50 -9.71 -24.88
CA ARG A 193 -2.76 -8.27 -25.11
C ARG A 193 -4.06 -7.72 -24.52
N ASN A 194 -5.06 -8.57 -24.34
CA ASN A 194 -6.38 -8.20 -23.82
C ASN A 194 -7.03 -9.38 -23.09
N LEU A 195 -8.13 -9.10 -22.39
CA LEU A 195 -8.93 -10.10 -21.68
C LEU A 195 -10.31 -10.34 -22.34
N ASP A 196 -10.43 -10.09 -23.64
CA ASP A 196 -11.73 -10.03 -24.31
C ASP A 196 -12.50 -11.36 -24.30
N GLY A 197 -11.79 -12.48 -24.27
CA GLY A 197 -12.38 -13.81 -24.14
C GLY A 197 -13.11 -14.05 -22.81
N LEU A 198 -13.01 -13.16 -21.84
CA LEU A 198 -13.66 -13.28 -20.54
C LEU A 198 -14.84 -12.29 -20.36
N ARG A 199 -15.30 -11.64 -21.43
CA ARG A 199 -16.38 -10.64 -21.38
C ARG A 199 -17.73 -11.18 -20.89
N SER A 200 -17.94 -12.49 -20.99
CA SER A 200 -19.15 -13.18 -20.50
C SER A 200 -19.06 -13.55 -19.01
N LEU A 201 -17.91 -13.32 -18.37
CA LEU A 201 -17.71 -13.63 -16.97
C LEU A 201 -18.56 -12.69 -16.12
N GLU A 202 -19.43 -13.26 -15.29
CA GLU A 202 -20.37 -12.53 -14.44
C GLU A 202 -20.02 -12.67 -12.95
N GLU A 203 -19.39 -13.80 -12.57
CA GLU A 203 -19.13 -14.10 -11.16
C GLU A 203 -17.79 -14.83 -10.96
N VAL A 204 -17.00 -14.34 -9.99
CA VAL A 204 -15.83 -15.02 -9.43
C VAL A 204 -15.93 -14.96 -7.91
N THR A 205 -16.15 -16.06 -7.21
CA THR A 205 -16.37 -16.01 -5.75
C THR A 205 -15.10 -15.71 -4.94
N GLY A 206 -13.92 -15.97 -5.52
CA GLY A 206 -12.60 -15.74 -4.94
C GLY A 206 -11.96 -14.42 -5.36
N PHE A 207 -10.61 -14.40 -5.40
CA PHE A 207 -9.84 -13.24 -5.84
C PHE A 207 -9.55 -13.31 -7.33
N ILE A 208 -9.33 -12.14 -7.93
CA ILE A 208 -8.92 -12.00 -9.34
C ILE A 208 -7.52 -11.38 -9.35
N GLU A 209 -6.58 -12.09 -9.99
CA GLU A 209 -5.21 -11.62 -10.16
C GLU A 209 -4.83 -11.60 -11.63
N VAL A 210 -4.37 -10.44 -12.10
CA VAL A 210 -3.83 -10.24 -13.43
C VAL A 210 -2.42 -9.70 -13.27
N SER A 211 -1.42 -10.59 -13.36
CA SER A 211 -0.04 -10.26 -13.03
C SER A 211 0.96 -10.66 -14.11
N ALA A 212 2.00 -9.85 -14.29
CA ALA A 212 3.13 -10.16 -15.17
C ALA A 212 2.73 -10.49 -16.62
N ASN A 213 1.75 -9.74 -17.18
CA ASN A 213 1.39 -9.80 -18.59
C ASN A 213 1.88 -8.52 -19.28
N PRO A 214 3.17 -8.45 -19.68
CA PRO A 214 3.83 -7.20 -20.07
C PRO A 214 3.25 -6.52 -21.32
N LEU A 215 2.51 -7.24 -22.17
CA LEU A 215 1.84 -6.69 -23.36
C LEU A 215 0.34 -6.44 -23.16
N LEU A 216 -0.20 -6.66 -21.96
CA LEU A 216 -1.62 -6.42 -21.67
C LEU A 216 -1.90 -4.92 -21.65
N GLU A 217 -2.76 -4.44 -22.54
CA GLU A 217 -3.03 -3.01 -22.70
C GLU A 217 -4.23 -2.52 -21.89
N SER A 218 -5.16 -3.43 -21.57
CA SER A 218 -6.40 -3.16 -20.85
C SER A 218 -6.93 -4.40 -20.13
N VAL A 219 -7.65 -4.17 -19.03
CA VAL A 219 -8.41 -5.19 -18.27
C VAL A 219 -9.92 -5.21 -18.62
N ALA A 220 -10.27 -4.62 -19.77
CA ALA A 220 -11.65 -4.63 -20.26
C ALA A 220 -12.23 -6.05 -20.35
N GLY A 221 -13.49 -6.19 -19.93
CA GLY A 221 -14.23 -7.44 -20.02
C GLY A 221 -14.28 -8.28 -18.73
N VAL A 222 -13.39 -8.05 -17.76
CA VAL A 222 -13.29 -8.91 -16.55
C VAL A 222 -13.72 -8.19 -15.27
N ALA A 223 -13.97 -6.87 -15.30
CA ALA A 223 -14.27 -6.09 -14.11
C ALA A 223 -15.62 -6.49 -13.44
N LEU A 224 -15.52 -7.08 -12.24
CA LEU A 224 -16.63 -7.60 -11.43
C LEU A 224 -16.75 -6.87 -10.09
N ASN A 225 -17.97 -6.72 -9.60
CA ASN A 225 -18.34 -5.97 -8.40
C ASN A 225 -18.10 -6.74 -7.09
N GLY A 226 -17.54 -6.09 -6.07
CA GLY A 226 -17.48 -6.64 -4.71
C GLY A 226 -16.34 -7.63 -4.44
N HIS A 227 -15.37 -7.72 -5.35
CA HIS A 227 -14.28 -8.70 -5.28
C HIS A 227 -12.92 -8.09 -4.93
N SER A 228 -11.94 -8.95 -4.64
CA SER A 228 -10.55 -8.56 -4.44
C SER A 228 -9.75 -8.72 -5.73
N TRP A 229 -9.22 -7.60 -6.20
CA TRP A 229 -8.46 -7.45 -7.43
C TRP A 229 -7.01 -7.14 -7.12
N LEU A 230 -6.11 -7.89 -7.76
CA LEU A 230 -4.69 -7.57 -7.86
C LEU A 230 -4.31 -7.45 -9.34
N ILE A 231 -3.95 -6.24 -9.76
CA ILE A 231 -3.45 -5.98 -11.12
C ILE A 231 -2.02 -5.50 -10.96
N SER A 232 -1.05 -6.35 -11.30
CA SER A 232 0.35 -6.03 -11.05
C SER A 232 1.30 -6.35 -12.19
N HIS A 233 2.39 -5.59 -12.32
CA HIS A 233 3.47 -5.89 -13.27
C HIS A 233 2.99 -6.00 -14.75
N ASN A 234 1.96 -5.25 -15.15
CA ASN A 234 1.48 -5.21 -16.53
C ASN A 234 2.01 -3.94 -17.22
N ALA A 235 3.23 -4.00 -17.74
CA ALA A 235 3.97 -2.82 -18.22
C ALA A 235 3.27 -2.03 -19.36
N ALA A 236 2.45 -2.69 -20.19
CA ALA A 236 1.69 -2.04 -21.26
C ALA A 236 0.32 -1.52 -20.82
N LEU A 237 -0.13 -1.82 -19.59
CA LEU A 237 -1.48 -1.52 -19.14
C LEU A 237 -1.65 -0.01 -18.99
N ALA A 238 -2.45 0.58 -19.87
CA ALA A 238 -2.67 2.03 -19.92
C ALA A 238 -4.06 2.44 -19.42
N SER A 239 -4.98 1.48 -19.25
CA SER A 239 -6.38 1.76 -18.94
C SER A 239 -7.01 0.68 -18.06
N LEU A 240 -7.81 1.13 -17.09
CA LEU A 240 -8.70 0.30 -16.28
C LEU A 240 -10.13 0.23 -16.86
N SER A 241 -10.32 0.51 -18.15
CA SER A 241 -11.65 0.41 -18.79
C SER A 241 -12.32 -0.92 -18.46
N GLY A 242 -13.60 -0.88 -18.12
CA GLY A 242 -14.35 -1.99 -17.55
C GLY A 242 -14.68 -1.77 -16.06
N PHE A 243 -13.78 -1.12 -15.30
CA PHE A 243 -13.99 -0.84 -13.88
C PHE A 243 -15.10 0.19 -13.60
N GLU A 244 -15.71 0.80 -14.61
CA GLU A 244 -16.83 1.73 -14.42
C GLU A 244 -18.07 1.05 -13.81
N LYS A 245 -18.15 -0.28 -13.86
CA LYS A 245 -19.20 -1.05 -13.19
C LYS A 245 -18.88 -1.37 -11.73
N VAL A 246 -17.62 -1.22 -11.31
CA VAL A 246 -17.13 -1.61 -9.98
C VAL A 246 -17.47 -0.52 -8.96
N GLU A 247 -18.37 -0.82 -8.04
CA GLU A 247 -18.86 0.08 -7.00
C GLU A 247 -18.23 -0.17 -5.64
N ALA A 248 -17.79 -1.40 -5.37
CA ALA A 248 -17.10 -1.74 -4.14
C ALA A 248 -16.14 -2.91 -4.30
N GLY A 249 -15.23 -3.09 -3.34
CA GLY A 249 -14.33 -4.24 -3.27
C GLY A 249 -12.94 -3.88 -2.73
N LYS A 250 -11.94 -4.71 -3.01
CA LYS A 250 -10.53 -4.37 -2.81
C LYS A 250 -9.86 -4.30 -4.17
N LEU A 251 -9.21 -3.20 -4.49
CA LEU A 251 -8.44 -3.02 -5.71
C LEU A 251 -6.99 -2.69 -5.37
N SER A 252 -6.07 -3.54 -5.81
CA SER A 252 -4.63 -3.32 -5.68
C SER A 252 -4.00 -3.19 -7.07
N LEU A 253 -3.36 -2.05 -7.32
CA LEU A 253 -2.67 -1.69 -8.54
C LEU A 253 -1.18 -1.54 -8.20
N GLU A 254 -0.33 -2.42 -8.72
CA GLU A 254 1.09 -2.46 -8.37
C GLU A 254 1.98 -2.50 -9.62
N SER A 255 2.98 -1.63 -9.73
CA SER A 255 3.97 -1.70 -10.82
C SER A 255 3.34 -1.72 -12.23
N ASN A 256 2.32 -0.90 -12.48
CA ASN A 256 1.69 -0.75 -13.80
C ASN A 256 2.24 0.51 -14.50
N ALA A 257 3.43 0.38 -15.08
CA ALA A 257 4.27 1.49 -15.55
C ALA A 257 3.68 2.40 -16.64
N ARG A 258 2.49 2.10 -17.19
CA ARG A 258 1.81 2.93 -18.20
C ARG A 258 0.43 3.41 -17.76
N LEU A 259 -0.02 3.01 -16.58
CA LEU A 259 -1.33 3.39 -16.09
C LEU A 259 -1.27 4.82 -15.56
N ALA A 260 -1.86 5.76 -16.30
CA ALA A 260 -1.79 7.19 -15.96
C ALA A 260 -3.09 7.75 -15.36
N SER A 261 -4.20 7.00 -15.42
CA SER A 261 -5.51 7.49 -15.02
C SER A 261 -6.33 6.46 -14.26
N LEU A 262 -7.01 6.92 -13.22
CA LEU A 262 -7.95 6.16 -12.41
C LEU A 262 -9.42 6.52 -12.71
N SER A 263 -9.69 7.21 -13.82
CA SER A 263 -11.04 7.70 -14.17
C SER A 263 -12.10 6.61 -14.27
N ALA A 264 -11.70 5.37 -14.54
CA ALA A 264 -12.61 4.22 -14.57
C ALA A 264 -13.22 3.92 -13.18
N LEU A 265 -12.57 4.35 -12.09
CA LEU A 265 -13.02 4.15 -10.70
C LEU A 265 -14.09 5.14 -10.25
N ARG A 266 -14.63 5.98 -11.15
CA ARG A 266 -15.64 7.01 -10.83
C ARG A 266 -16.89 6.52 -10.11
N ASN A 267 -17.18 5.22 -10.17
CA ASN A 267 -18.32 4.59 -9.51
C ASN A 267 -17.95 3.81 -8.25
N PHE A 268 -16.67 3.70 -7.91
CA PHE A 268 -16.23 3.11 -6.66
C PHE A 268 -16.68 3.98 -5.48
N ARG A 269 -17.35 3.39 -4.51
CA ARG A 269 -17.97 4.07 -3.36
C ARG A 269 -17.52 3.54 -2.02
N GLN A 270 -17.07 2.29 -1.95
CA GLN A 270 -16.73 1.63 -0.70
C GLN A 270 -15.66 0.56 -0.91
N GLY A 271 -14.78 0.39 0.07
CA GLY A 271 -13.78 -0.67 0.06
C GLY A 271 -12.36 -0.15 0.13
N ASN A 272 -11.42 -0.93 -0.38
CA ASN A 272 -9.99 -0.66 -0.29
C ASN A 272 -9.41 -0.34 -1.67
N ILE A 273 -8.64 0.73 -1.76
CA ILE A 273 -7.82 1.04 -2.95
C ILE A 273 -6.36 1.08 -2.51
N GLU A 274 -5.52 0.28 -3.17
CA GLU A 274 -4.07 0.26 -2.97
C GLU A 274 -3.43 0.56 -4.33
N VAL A 275 -2.61 1.62 -4.40
CA VAL A 275 -1.82 2.00 -5.57
C VAL A 275 -0.37 2.03 -5.14
N MET A 276 0.46 1.21 -5.80
CA MET A 276 1.85 0.97 -5.43
C MET A 276 2.74 1.06 -6.67
N ASP A 277 3.87 1.74 -6.56
CA ASP A 277 4.94 1.82 -7.57
C ASP A 277 4.41 2.12 -9.00
N SER A 278 3.47 3.08 -9.10
CA SER A 278 2.76 3.43 -10.33
C SER A 278 3.03 4.88 -10.72
N ASP A 279 4.26 5.15 -11.17
CA ASP A 279 4.81 6.50 -11.36
C ASP A 279 4.10 7.38 -12.40
N GLU A 280 3.40 6.79 -13.38
CA GLU A 280 2.64 7.56 -14.39
C GLU A 280 1.32 8.14 -13.84
N ILE A 281 0.87 7.67 -12.66
CA ILE A 281 -0.28 8.26 -11.97
C ILE A 281 0.17 9.59 -11.37
N THR A 282 -0.31 10.68 -11.97
CA THR A 282 -0.02 12.06 -11.55
C THR A 282 -1.20 12.74 -10.86
N SER A 283 -2.36 12.07 -10.83
CA SER A 283 -3.59 12.54 -10.18
C SER A 283 -4.43 11.35 -9.74
N LEU A 284 -5.18 11.50 -8.65
CA LEU A 284 -6.15 10.51 -8.17
C LEU A 284 -7.57 10.78 -8.70
N GLU A 285 -7.71 11.69 -9.68
CA GLU A 285 -8.97 11.95 -10.36
C GLU A 285 -9.62 10.66 -10.85
N GLY A 286 -10.87 10.45 -10.42
CA GLY A 286 -11.60 9.21 -10.62
C GLY A 286 -12.00 8.52 -9.32
N ILE A 287 -11.26 8.71 -8.23
CA ILE A 287 -11.64 8.20 -6.90
C ILE A 287 -12.66 9.14 -6.26
N ASN A 288 -13.94 9.03 -6.64
CA ASN A 288 -15.03 9.89 -6.13
C ASN A 288 -15.78 9.26 -4.94
N ALA A 289 -15.07 8.56 -4.06
CA ALA A 289 -15.65 7.91 -2.89
C ALA A 289 -15.67 8.87 -1.69
N SER A 290 -16.80 8.99 -1.00
CA SER A 290 -16.90 9.75 0.25
C SER A 290 -16.44 8.96 1.48
N HIS A 291 -16.35 7.64 1.35
CA HIS A 291 -15.89 6.73 2.37
C HIS A 291 -15.04 5.63 1.74
N LEU A 292 -13.92 5.29 2.38
CA LEU A 292 -13.11 4.11 2.05
C LEU A 292 -12.78 3.33 3.32
N ASP A 293 -12.78 2.00 3.22
CA ASP A 293 -12.30 1.15 4.32
C ASP A 293 -10.77 1.28 4.45
N GLY A 294 -10.09 1.49 3.31
CA GLY A 294 -8.67 1.77 3.28
C GLY A 294 -8.18 2.39 1.97
N LEU A 295 -7.16 3.23 2.07
CA LEU A 295 -6.49 3.84 0.94
C LEU A 295 -4.97 3.75 1.15
N LYS A 296 -4.26 3.12 0.23
CA LYS A 296 -2.79 3.09 0.24
C LYS A 296 -2.25 3.68 -1.04
N ILE A 297 -1.37 4.66 -0.92
CA ILE A 297 -0.68 5.31 -2.02
C ILE A 297 0.82 5.23 -1.69
N ILE A 298 1.52 4.29 -2.34
CA ILE A 298 2.90 3.95 -2.01
C ILE A 298 3.79 4.08 -3.24
N GLY A 299 4.92 4.77 -3.13
CA GLY A 299 5.92 4.84 -4.21
C GLY A 299 5.38 5.40 -5.52
N CYS A 300 4.32 6.21 -5.50
CA CYS A 300 3.73 6.82 -6.69
C CYS A 300 4.43 8.16 -6.98
N ASN A 301 5.60 8.11 -7.64
CA ASN A 301 6.50 9.26 -7.73
C ASN A 301 6.04 10.36 -8.68
N GLY A 302 4.97 10.15 -9.45
CA GLY A 302 4.32 11.18 -10.28
C GLY A 302 3.33 12.07 -9.52
N LEU A 303 2.88 11.66 -8.32
CA LEU A 303 1.91 12.43 -7.53
C LEU A 303 2.60 13.60 -6.83
N VAL A 304 2.10 14.81 -7.06
CA VAL A 304 2.54 16.05 -6.40
C VAL A 304 1.61 16.44 -5.24
N SER A 305 0.35 16.04 -5.32
CA SER A 305 -0.67 16.14 -4.27
C SER A 305 -1.65 14.96 -4.35
N LEU A 306 -2.66 14.91 -3.47
CA LEU A 306 -3.70 13.87 -3.44
C LEU A 306 -5.00 14.32 -4.15
N LYS A 307 -4.89 15.31 -5.03
CA LYS A 307 -6.02 15.87 -5.77
C LYS A 307 -6.77 14.77 -6.52
N GLY A 308 -8.10 14.86 -6.50
CA GLY A 308 -9.00 13.82 -6.96
C GLY A 308 -9.69 13.05 -5.83
N LEU A 309 -9.23 13.21 -4.59
CA LEU A 309 -9.89 12.72 -3.37
C LEU A 309 -10.88 13.72 -2.75
N ASP A 310 -11.28 14.77 -3.49
CA ASP A 310 -12.03 15.94 -2.98
C ASP A 310 -13.42 15.61 -2.37
N ALA A 311 -13.89 14.38 -2.52
CA ALA A 311 -15.13 13.86 -1.96
C ALA A 311 -14.92 13.07 -0.66
N LEU A 312 -13.70 12.64 -0.34
CA LEU A 312 -13.40 11.73 0.76
C LEU A 312 -13.61 12.42 2.10
N GLU A 313 -14.61 11.95 2.85
CA GLU A 313 -14.95 12.48 4.18
C GLU A 313 -14.44 11.58 5.31
N THR A 314 -14.35 10.28 5.06
CA THR A 314 -13.96 9.30 6.08
C THR A 314 -13.12 8.19 5.47
N VAL A 315 -12.13 7.72 6.21
CA VAL A 315 -11.32 6.56 5.81
C VAL A 315 -11.09 5.64 7.02
N GLY A 316 -11.06 4.33 6.81
CA GLY A 316 -10.55 3.42 7.83
C GLY A 316 -9.04 3.62 7.99
N VAL A 317 -8.26 2.98 7.13
CA VAL A 317 -6.79 3.09 7.16
C VAL A 317 -6.27 3.82 5.93
N MET A 318 -5.54 4.91 6.12
CA MET A 318 -4.83 5.62 5.05
C MET A 318 -3.32 5.48 5.23
N VAL A 319 -2.62 5.02 4.19
CA VAL A 319 -1.16 4.96 4.13
C VAL A 319 -0.68 5.75 2.92
N VAL A 320 0.13 6.77 3.16
CA VAL A 320 0.78 7.58 2.12
C VAL A 320 2.28 7.47 2.35
N GLU A 321 2.93 6.62 1.55
CA GLU A 321 4.31 6.20 1.81
C GLU A 321 5.23 6.37 0.60
N GLY A 322 6.43 6.92 0.80
CA GLY A 322 7.49 6.85 -0.21
C GLY A 322 7.19 7.62 -1.50
N ASN A 323 6.22 8.55 -1.51
CA ASN A 323 5.85 9.29 -2.71
C ASN A 323 6.80 10.48 -2.89
N VAL A 324 7.83 10.32 -3.73
CA VAL A 324 8.96 11.26 -3.76
C VAL A 324 8.56 12.67 -4.18
N SER A 325 7.61 12.83 -5.09
CA SER A 325 7.18 14.16 -5.58
C SER A 325 6.06 14.79 -4.75
N LEU A 326 5.48 14.05 -3.80
CA LEU A 326 4.34 14.51 -3.02
C LEU A 326 4.78 15.65 -2.10
N SER A 327 4.18 16.82 -2.29
CA SER A 327 4.55 18.06 -1.59
C SER A 327 3.47 18.61 -0.67
N SER A 328 2.21 18.24 -0.92
CA SER A 328 1.04 18.60 -0.12
C SER A 328 0.02 17.45 -0.08
N LEU A 329 -0.97 17.55 0.80
CA LEU A 329 -2.11 16.64 0.89
C LEU A 329 -3.40 17.24 0.31
N GLU A 330 -3.27 18.28 -0.54
CA GLU A 330 -4.39 18.89 -1.28
C GLU A 330 -5.20 17.78 -1.98
N GLY A 331 -6.53 17.89 -1.91
CA GLY A 331 -7.49 16.84 -2.26
C GLY A 331 -8.13 16.18 -1.04
N LEU A 332 -7.58 16.31 0.17
CA LEU A 332 -8.15 15.77 1.41
C LEU A 332 -9.03 16.75 2.19
N GLU A 333 -9.38 17.92 1.63
CA GLU A 333 -9.99 19.04 2.37
C GLU A 333 -11.34 18.69 3.02
N LYS A 334 -12.00 17.61 2.61
CA LYS A 334 -13.24 17.12 3.22
C LYS A 334 -13.04 16.03 4.26
N LEU A 335 -11.84 15.49 4.41
CA LEU A 335 -11.56 14.39 5.32
C LEU A 335 -11.78 14.86 6.76
N ARG A 336 -12.72 14.21 7.46
CA ARG A 336 -13.09 14.53 8.85
C ARG A 336 -12.61 13.49 9.83
N THR A 337 -12.63 12.22 9.44
CA THR A 337 -12.23 11.13 10.33
C THR A 337 -11.38 10.08 9.62
N ALA A 338 -10.40 9.55 10.36
CA ALA A 338 -9.62 8.40 9.98
C ALA A 338 -9.54 7.42 11.16
N ILE A 339 -9.49 6.11 10.94
CA ILE A 339 -9.07 5.21 12.03
C ILE A 339 -7.55 5.32 12.19
N SER A 340 -6.81 5.15 11.09
CA SER A 340 -5.36 5.31 11.08
C SER A 340 -4.91 6.12 9.87
N LEU A 341 -4.00 7.06 10.09
CA LEU A 341 -3.37 7.87 9.07
C LEU A 341 -1.84 7.77 9.22
N TYR A 342 -1.20 7.20 8.21
CA TYR A 342 0.24 7.00 8.15
C TYR A 342 0.82 7.85 7.01
N LEU A 343 1.66 8.83 7.35
CA LEU A 343 2.38 9.71 6.43
C LEU A 343 3.87 9.39 6.55
N LEU A 344 4.38 8.50 5.71
CA LEU A 344 5.67 7.84 5.90
C LEU A 344 6.63 8.12 4.75
N GLY A 345 7.83 8.63 5.03
CA GLY A 345 8.90 8.64 4.03
C GLY A 345 8.58 9.44 2.76
N ASN A 346 7.84 10.55 2.85
CA ASN A 346 7.55 11.40 1.69
C ASN A 346 8.56 12.57 1.68
N PRO A 347 9.68 12.46 0.94
CA PRO A 347 10.82 13.37 1.09
C PRO A 347 10.53 14.84 0.77
N ASN A 348 9.57 15.12 -0.12
CA ASN A 348 9.21 16.50 -0.49
C ASN A 348 7.96 17.03 0.22
N LEU A 349 7.34 16.23 1.11
CA LEU A 349 6.15 16.65 1.85
C LEU A 349 6.53 17.74 2.83
N SER A 350 6.11 18.97 2.54
CA SER A 350 6.51 20.17 3.27
C SER A 350 5.36 20.80 4.07
N SER A 351 4.12 20.38 3.81
CA SER A 351 2.91 20.87 4.45
C SER A 351 1.88 19.75 4.60
N LEU A 352 1.04 19.83 5.63
CA LEU A 352 -0.13 18.97 5.81
C LEU A 352 -1.43 19.64 5.31
N ASP A 353 -1.30 20.71 4.51
CA ASP A 353 -2.44 21.36 3.82
C ASP A 353 -3.28 20.30 3.10
N GLY A 354 -4.60 20.42 3.25
CA GLY A 354 -5.59 19.40 2.90
C GLY A 354 -6.18 18.69 4.13
N LEU A 355 -5.53 18.70 5.30
CA LEU A 355 -6.05 18.07 6.52
C LEU A 355 -6.80 19.03 7.47
N GLU A 356 -7.11 20.26 7.03
CA GLU A 356 -7.61 21.33 7.91
C GLU A 356 -8.93 20.99 8.60
N ASN A 357 -9.70 20.07 8.00
CA ASN A 357 -10.99 19.62 8.49
C ASN A 357 -10.94 18.24 9.18
N LEU A 358 -9.76 17.63 9.33
CA LEU A 358 -9.59 16.37 10.06
C LEU A 358 -9.82 16.63 11.55
N VAL A 359 -10.80 15.95 12.15
CA VAL A 359 -11.24 16.14 13.54
C VAL A 359 -10.78 15.01 14.43
N ASP A 360 -10.93 13.76 13.98
CA ASP A 360 -10.63 12.57 14.79
C ASP A 360 -9.80 11.57 13.99
N VAL A 361 -8.69 11.15 14.61
CA VAL A 361 -7.90 10.01 14.17
C VAL A 361 -7.55 9.14 15.37
N SER A 362 -7.63 7.81 15.24
CA SER A 362 -7.17 6.94 16.34
C SER A 362 -5.65 6.82 16.34
N VAL A 363 -5.02 6.63 15.17
CA VAL A 363 -3.56 6.56 15.03
C VAL A 363 -3.08 7.57 13.99
N LEU A 364 -2.27 8.53 14.40
CA LEU A 364 -1.58 9.46 13.51
C LEU A 364 -0.08 9.20 13.59
N GLU A 365 0.49 8.68 12.51
CA GLU A 365 1.93 8.51 12.38
C GLU A 365 2.46 9.43 11.27
N ILE A 366 3.35 10.33 11.65
CA ILE A 366 4.07 11.23 10.75
C ILE A 366 5.55 10.89 10.89
N SER A 367 6.07 10.16 9.90
CA SER A 367 7.41 9.57 9.99
C SER A 367 8.25 9.85 8.77
N ALA A 368 9.53 10.17 8.95
CA ALA A 368 10.50 10.32 7.87
C ALA A 368 10.07 11.31 6.76
N ASN A 369 9.46 12.45 7.11
CA ASN A 369 9.15 13.54 6.19
C ASN A 369 10.13 14.72 6.41
N PRO A 370 11.32 14.71 5.79
CA PRO A 370 12.43 15.61 6.12
C PRO A 370 12.19 17.08 5.77
N GLU A 371 11.25 17.41 4.89
CA GLU A 371 10.93 18.80 4.52
C GLU A 371 9.76 19.39 5.35
N LEU A 372 9.11 18.58 6.19
CA LEU A 372 8.01 19.03 7.03
C LEU A 372 8.55 19.89 8.20
N ALA A 373 8.16 21.17 8.25
CA ALA A 373 8.69 22.13 9.23
C ALA A 373 7.85 22.23 10.51
N ASP A 374 6.55 21.99 10.43
CA ASP A 374 5.60 21.96 11.52
C ASP A 374 4.36 21.13 11.14
N LEU A 375 3.33 21.12 11.99
CA LEU A 375 2.09 20.36 11.79
C LEU A 375 0.94 21.23 11.28
N THR A 376 1.25 22.40 10.68
CA THR A 376 0.23 23.25 10.06
C THR A 376 -0.55 22.44 9.03
N GLY A 377 -1.87 22.57 9.09
CA GLY A 377 -2.81 21.71 8.36
C GLY A 377 -3.67 20.86 9.28
N LEU A 378 -3.28 20.61 10.54
CA LEU A 378 -4.09 19.85 11.51
C LEU A 378 -5.00 20.73 12.38
N THR A 379 -5.51 21.85 11.84
CA THR A 379 -6.12 22.93 12.64
C THR A 379 -7.37 22.52 13.42
N SER A 380 -8.14 21.57 12.90
CA SER A 380 -9.38 21.08 13.53
C SER A 380 -9.20 19.78 14.31
N LEU A 381 -7.97 19.26 14.39
CA LEU A 381 -7.72 17.96 14.98
C LEU A 381 -7.94 18.01 16.50
N GLU A 382 -8.96 17.31 16.99
CA GLU A 382 -9.34 17.26 18.40
C GLU A 382 -8.79 16.01 19.11
N SER A 383 -8.60 14.93 18.35
CA SER A 383 -8.31 13.59 18.87
C SER A 383 -7.32 12.86 17.98
N ALA A 384 -6.21 12.42 18.59
CA ALA A 384 -5.18 11.54 18.04
C ALA A 384 -4.77 10.57 19.16
N ARG A 385 -5.50 9.47 19.35
CA ARG A 385 -5.28 8.57 20.51
C ARG A 385 -3.83 8.11 20.58
N HIS A 386 -3.24 7.78 19.45
CA HIS A 386 -1.83 7.48 19.27
C HIS A 386 -1.23 8.51 18.33
N LEU A 387 -0.28 9.30 18.85
CA LEU A 387 0.44 10.32 18.10
C LEU A 387 1.92 9.96 18.03
N ASP A 388 2.36 9.54 16.84
CA ASP A 388 3.74 9.19 16.56
C ASP A 388 4.34 10.20 15.58
N VAL A 389 5.32 10.97 16.03
CA VAL A 389 6.06 11.97 15.24
C VAL A 389 7.53 11.62 15.27
N VAL A 390 7.99 10.92 14.23
CA VAL A 390 9.27 10.22 14.24
C VAL A 390 10.15 10.60 13.05
N ASP A 391 11.44 10.83 13.27
CA ASP A 391 12.42 11.01 12.18
C ASP A 391 12.10 12.13 11.17
N ASN A 392 11.43 13.20 11.61
CA ASN A 392 11.16 14.37 10.76
C ASN A 392 12.29 15.39 10.93
N SER A 393 13.35 15.24 10.13
CA SER A 393 14.58 16.04 10.27
C SER A 393 14.41 17.55 9.99
N GLY A 394 13.32 17.94 9.31
CA GLY A 394 12.92 19.32 9.06
C GLY A 394 12.13 19.96 10.20
N LEU A 395 11.53 19.15 11.07
CA LEU A 395 10.51 19.58 12.02
C LEU A 395 11.10 20.46 13.11
N VAL A 396 10.59 21.69 13.23
CA VAL A 396 11.07 22.70 14.19
C VAL A 396 10.14 22.82 15.39
N ARG A 397 8.84 22.63 15.19
CA ARG A 397 7.78 22.77 16.21
C ARG A 397 6.61 21.83 15.90
N LEU A 398 5.81 21.49 16.90
CA LEU A 398 4.56 20.73 16.74
C LEU A 398 3.31 21.62 16.55
N GLU A 399 3.51 22.92 16.32
CA GLU A 399 2.42 23.87 16.11
C GLU A 399 1.60 23.48 14.87
N GLY A 400 0.28 23.66 14.94
CA GLY A 400 -0.64 23.34 13.84
C GLY A 400 -1.89 22.56 14.27
N ALA A 401 -1.89 21.96 15.47
CA ALA A 401 -3.02 21.24 16.05
C ALA A 401 -3.57 21.89 17.36
N PRO A 402 -4.02 23.16 17.34
CA PRO A 402 -4.41 23.89 18.56
C PRO A 402 -5.65 23.33 19.27
N ALA A 403 -6.43 22.49 18.60
CA ALA A 403 -7.63 21.86 19.15
C ALA A 403 -7.36 20.50 19.80
N LEU A 404 -6.12 19.98 19.72
CA LEU A 404 -5.80 18.61 20.09
C LEU A 404 -5.84 18.41 21.61
N ARG A 405 -6.85 17.66 22.07
CA ARG A 405 -7.09 17.40 23.50
C ARG A 405 -6.91 15.93 23.86
N THR A 406 -7.31 15.04 22.96
CA THR A 406 -7.36 13.61 23.23
C THR A 406 -6.16 12.92 22.63
N VAL A 407 -5.12 12.73 23.44
CA VAL A 407 -3.97 11.88 23.14
C VAL A 407 -3.82 10.90 24.28
N LYS A 408 -3.58 9.61 24.00
CA LYS A 408 -3.29 8.61 25.03
C LYS A 408 -1.84 8.16 24.97
N GLU A 409 -1.26 8.06 23.79
CA GLU A 409 0.16 7.73 23.63
C GLU A 409 0.81 8.76 22.71
N ALA A 410 1.92 9.34 23.15
CA ALA A 410 2.69 10.31 22.40
C ALA A 410 4.15 9.84 22.27
N THR A 411 4.59 9.59 21.04
CA THR A 411 5.96 9.20 20.69
C THR A 411 6.57 10.28 19.82
N ILE A 412 7.51 11.06 20.35
CA ILE A 412 8.15 12.17 19.66
C ILE A 412 9.65 11.88 19.62
N VAL A 413 10.11 11.25 18.55
CA VAL A 413 11.44 10.63 18.50
C VAL A 413 12.23 11.06 17.27
N ALA A 414 13.53 11.30 17.44
CA ALA A 414 14.45 11.56 16.35
C ALA A 414 14.08 12.78 15.48
N ASN A 415 13.58 13.87 16.08
CA ASN A 415 13.35 15.14 15.38
C ASN A 415 14.48 16.14 15.72
N PRO A 416 15.64 16.09 15.04
CA PRO A 416 16.85 16.82 15.45
C PRO A 416 16.73 18.35 15.41
N LYS A 417 15.75 18.91 14.69
CA LYS A 417 15.49 20.36 14.64
C LYS A 417 14.41 20.84 15.60
N LEU A 418 13.69 19.91 16.25
CA LEU A 418 12.56 20.22 17.10
C LEU A 418 13.02 21.01 18.32
N MET A 419 12.47 22.21 18.51
CA MET A 419 12.84 23.10 19.62
C MET A 419 11.76 23.20 20.69
N SER A 420 10.50 22.92 20.34
CA SER A 420 9.34 23.05 21.22
C SER A 420 8.26 22.01 20.90
N LEU A 421 7.52 21.62 21.93
CA LEU A 421 6.31 20.78 21.83
C LEU A 421 5.00 21.60 21.80
N THR A 422 5.07 22.92 21.60
CA THR A 422 3.89 23.79 21.44
C THR A 422 2.92 23.18 20.43
N GLY A 423 1.63 23.13 20.78
CA GLY A 423 0.61 22.37 20.05
C GLY A 423 0.03 21.20 20.86
N LEU A 424 0.73 20.74 21.92
CA LEU A 424 0.23 19.72 22.85
C LEU A 424 -0.30 20.31 24.17
N ASP A 425 -0.46 21.64 24.26
CA ASP A 425 -0.71 22.36 25.51
C ASP A 425 -2.11 22.09 26.09
N GLN A 426 -3.01 21.55 25.28
CA GLN A 426 -4.36 21.16 25.70
C GLN A 426 -4.46 19.68 26.12
N VAL A 427 -3.39 18.89 25.97
CA VAL A 427 -3.37 17.47 26.37
C VAL A 427 -3.23 17.36 27.88
N SER A 428 -4.24 16.77 28.53
CA SER A 428 -4.30 16.69 30.00
C SER A 428 -3.91 15.35 30.60
N GLU A 429 -4.05 14.26 29.84
CA GLU A 429 -3.80 12.91 30.34
C GLU A 429 -3.08 12.10 29.27
N LEU A 430 -2.05 11.37 29.67
CA LEU A 430 -1.40 10.38 28.82
C LEU A 430 -1.35 9.03 29.53
N THR A 431 -1.25 8.00 28.72
CA THR A 431 -0.94 6.64 29.13
C THR A 431 0.54 6.35 28.90
N ARG A 432 1.12 6.85 27.79
CA ARG A 432 2.55 6.76 27.51
C ARG A 432 3.08 8.06 26.91
N LEU A 433 4.25 8.47 27.38
CA LEU A 433 5.01 9.60 26.84
C LEU A 433 6.44 9.15 26.54
N GLU A 434 6.84 9.21 25.28
CA GLU A 434 8.22 9.01 24.85
C GLU A 434 8.72 10.23 24.07
N ILE A 435 9.79 10.86 24.58
CA ILE A 435 10.47 11.99 23.96
C ILE A 435 11.94 11.62 23.86
N ALA A 436 12.39 11.23 22.67
CA ALA A 436 13.75 10.76 22.48
C ALA A 436 14.49 11.39 21.30
N ASP A 437 15.81 11.56 21.43
CA ASP A 437 16.69 11.99 20.33
C ASP A 437 16.32 13.34 19.68
N ASN A 438 15.62 14.23 20.41
CA ASN A 438 15.30 15.58 19.96
C ASN A 438 16.39 16.56 20.40
N ARG A 439 17.53 16.51 19.71
CA ARG A 439 18.78 17.17 20.14
C ARG A 439 18.72 18.69 20.31
N ARG A 440 17.68 19.37 19.79
CA ARG A 440 17.46 20.82 19.93
C ARG A 440 16.30 21.19 20.84
N LEU A 441 15.65 20.22 21.47
CA LEU A 441 14.53 20.45 22.36
C LEU A 441 15.03 21.12 23.65
N THR A 442 14.54 22.32 23.93
CA THR A 442 14.99 23.10 25.10
C THR A 442 14.00 23.09 26.25
N SER A 443 12.73 22.78 26.00
CA SER A 443 11.66 22.88 27.00
C SER A 443 10.51 21.91 26.68
N LEU A 444 9.80 21.48 27.71
CA LEU A 444 8.57 20.69 27.63
C LEU A 444 7.31 21.55 27.87
N GLU A 445 7.39 22.88 27.86
CA GLU A 445 6.25 23.80 28.12
C GLU A 445 5.00 23.53 27.28
N GLY A 446 5.20 22.97 26.08
CA GLY A 446 4.10 22.49 25.23
C GLY A 446 3.25 21.39 25.86
N LEU A 447 3.64 20.80 26.99
CA LEU A 447 2.87 19.83 27.76
C LEU A 447 2.24 20.43 29.02
N SER A 448 2.25 21.76 29.21
CA SER A 448 1.80 22.42 30.46
C SER A 448 0.36 22.13 30.89
N GLY A 449 -0.48 21.63 29.97
CA GLY A 449 -1.82 21.11 30.26
C GLY A 449 -1.85 19.75 30.95
N LEU A 450 -0.75 19.00 30.92
CA LEU A 450 -0.65 17.63 31.41
C LEU A 450 -0.85 17.57 32.93
N ARG A 451 -1.58 16.55 33.37
CA ARG A 451 -1.95 16.31 34.78
C ARG A 451 -1.62 14.90 35.24
N SER A 452 -1.58 13.92 34.33
CA SER A 452 -1.26 12.54 34.65
C SER A 452 -0.61 11.81 33.47
N VAL A 453 0.32 10.90 33.79
CA VAL A 453 0.85 9.89 32.88
C VAL A 453 0.78 8.52 33.55
N GLU A 454 0.04 7.58 32.97
CA GLU A 454 -0.26 6.30 33.65
C GLU A 454 0.84 5.24 33.53
N PHE A 455 1.40 4.89 32.38
CA PHE A 455 2.31 3.73 32.31
C PHE A 455 3.78 4.07 32.15
N LEU A 456 4.12 5.09 31.35
CA LEU A 456 5.52 5.33 30.98
C LEU A 456 5.79 6.80 30.72
N ILE A 457 6.85 7.32 31.34
CA ILE A 457 7.54 8.55 30.94
C ILE A 457 8.95 8.17 30.54
N ARG A 458 9.32 8.39 29.28
CA ARG A 458 10.66 8.12 28.75
C ARG A 458 11.19 9.38 28.07
N ILE A 459 12.22 9.99 28.65
CA ILE A 459 12.86 11.21 28.16
C ILE A 459 14.34 10.91 27.95
N VAL A 460 14.74 10.75 26.69
CA VAL A 460 16.05 10.16 26.36
C VAL A 460 16.80 10.98 25.31
N ASN A 461 18.10 11.16 25.47
CA ASN A 461 18.97 11.78 24.45
C ASN A 461 18.52 13.19 24.00
N ASN A 462 17.91 13.98 24.88
CA ASN A 462 17.53 15.38 24.58
C ASN A 462 18.65 16.32 25.05
N ALA A 463 19.70 16.41 24.24
CA ALA A 463 20.98 17.04 24.60
C ALA A 463 20.90 18.49 25.12
N THR A 464 19.86 19.24 24.76
CA THR A 464 19.67 20.65 25.14
C THR A 464 18.66 20.88 26.26
N LEU A 465 17.93 19.85 26.68
CA LEU A 465 16.87 19.97 27.67
C LEU A 465 17.48 20.24 29.05
N THR A 466 17.03 21.30 29.72
CA THR A 466 17.57 21.72 31.02
C THR A 466 16.70 21.38 32.21
N SER A 467 15.38 21.34 32.01
CA SER A 467 14.41 20.98 33.04
C SER A 467 13.27 20.15 32.45
N LEU A 468 12.53 19.48 33.32
CA LEU A 468 11.27 18.81 32.97
C LEU A 468 10.05 19.74 33.06
N ASP A 469 10.28 21.06 33.21
CA ASP A 469 9.22 22.05 33.28
C ASP A 469 8.31 21.95 32.07
N GLY A 470 7.01 21.97 32.35
CA GLY A 470 5.98 21.74 31.35
C GLY A 470 5.28 20.39 31.49
N LEU A 471 5.85 19.37 32.14
CA LEU A 471 5.06 18.16 32.46
C LEU A 471 3.91 18.42 33.46
N GLY A 472 3.89 19.61 34.07
CA GLY A 472 2.97 19.99 35.14
C GLY A 472 3.25 19.20 36.43
N PRO A 473 2.76 19.65 37.59
CA PRO A 473 2.74 18.79 38.76
C PRO A 473 1.80 17.62 38.46
N LEU A 474 2.37 16.44 38.26
CA LEU A 474 1.62 15.22 38.00
C LEU A 474 0.82 14.90 39.27
N SER A 475 -0.49 15.18 39.25
CA SER A 475 -1.34 15.06 40.42
C SER A 475 -1.74 13.58 40.61
N PRO A 476 -1.70 13.05 41.84
CA PRO A 476 -2.14 11.68 42.14
C PRO A 476 -3.66 11.45 42.00
N GLY A 477 -4.42 12.43 41.45
CA GLY A 477 -5.87 12.41 41.33
C GLY A 477 -6.44 11.60 40.17
N GLY A 478 -5.59 11.07 39.28
CA GLY A 478 -5.98 10.08 38.27
C GLY A 478 -5.67 8.67 38.76
N SER A 479 -6.48 7.67 38.40
CA SER A 479 -6.31 6.27 38.80
C SER A 479 -5.04 5.58 38.27
N GLY A 480 -4.17 6.30 37.57
CA GLY A 480 -2.97 5.78 36.92
C GLY A 480 -1.70 6.15 37.67
N MET A 481 -1.02 5.16 38.26
CA MET A 481 0.31 5.29 38.84
C MET A 481 1.34 5.31 37.70
N PRO A 482 2.19 6.33 37.49
CA PRO A 482 3.23 6.27 36.47
C PRO A 482 4.05 4.99 36.64
N GLY A 483 3.89 4.05 35.71
CA GLY A 483 4.49 2.73 35.81
C GLY A 483 6.02 2.80 35.85
N SER A 484 6.65 3.54 34.94
CA SER A 484 8.10 3.71 34.89
C SER A 484 8.49 5.10 34.41
N VAL A 485 9.51 5.69 35.02
CA VAL A 485 10.15 6.92 34.58
C VAL A 485 11.59 6.62 34.17
N THR A 486 11.96 6.99 32.95
CA THR A 486 13.31 6.84 32.41
C THR A 486 13.83 8.18 31.93
N LEU A 487 14.90 8.66 32.56
CA LEU A 487 15.66 9.85 32.21
C LEU A 487 17.07 9.41 31.82
N GLU A 488 17.36 9.34 30.53
CA GLU A 488 18.62 8.76 30.03
C GLU A 488 19.31 9.70 29.03
N GLY A 489 20.59 9.99 29.21
CA GLY A 489 21.38 10.72 28.22
C GLY A 489 20.90 12.15 27.98
N ASN A 490 20.40 12.85 29.01
CA ASN A 490 20.06 14.26 28.94
C ASN A 490 21.13 15.09 29.68
N PRO A 491 22.31 15.35 29.07
CA PRO A 491 23.48 15.89 29.76
C PRO A 491 23.32 17.30 30.33
N ARG A 492 22.28 18.05 29.92
CA ARG A 492 21.97 19.39 30.44
C ARG A 492 20.82 19.41 31.44
N LEU A 493 20.16 18.27 31.67
CA LEU A 493 19.03 18.17 32.58
C LEU A 493 19.54 18.35 34.02
N ALA A 494 19.16 19.45 34.64
CA ALA A 494 19.56 19.81 35.99
C ALA A 494 18.37 19.86 36.96
N ASP A 495 17.15 19.92 36.44
CA ASP A 495 15.94 20.13 37.21
C ASP A 495 14.85 19.11 36.82
N ILE A 496 14.40 18.33 37.80
CA ILE A 496 13.35 17.31 37.68
C ILE A 496 12.15 17.61 38.60
N ASP A 497 11.99 18.85 39.08
CA ASP A 497 10.93 19.26 40.01
C ASP A 497 9.52 18.99 39.50
N ALA A 498 9.34 18.88 38.18
CA ALA A 498 8.07 18.51 37.56
C ALA A 498 7.58 17.10 37.96
N LEU A 499 8.44 16.25 38.52
CA LEU A 499 8.08 14.93 39.05
C LEU A 499 7.50 14.98 40.47
N ARG A 500 7.44 16.16 41.10
CA ARG A 500 6.87 16.34 42.44
C ARG A 500 5.40 15.94 42.46
N GLY A 501 4.97 15.30 43.54
CA GLY A 501 3.63 14.72 43.68
C GLY A 501 3.49 13.28 43.20
N ILE A 502 4.49 12.69 42.54
CA ILE A 502 4.49 11.24 42.24
C ILE A 502 4.73 10.45 43.53
N GLU A 503 3.70 9.80 44.04
CA GLU A 503 3.79 9.03 45.30
C GLU A 503 4.29 7.59 45.12
N ARG A 504 4.09 6.99 43.94
CA ARG A 504 4.39 5.58 43.67
C ARG A 504 4.80 5.39 42.21
N MET A 505 5.79 4.55 41.96
CA MET A 505 6.18 4.12 40.60
C MET A 505 6.79 2.71 40.62
N ASN A 506 6.76 1.96 39.52
CA ASN A 506 7.44 0.65 39.48
C ASN A 506 8.94 0.83 39.25
N GLY A 507 9.34 1.68 38.30
CA GLY A 507 10.75 1.86 37.93
C GLY A 507 11.15 3.32 37.84
N LEU A 508 12.36 3.62 38.33
CA LEU A 508 13.04 4.88 38.12
C LEU A 508 14.43 4.60 37.57
N VAL A 509 14.69 5.07 36.36
CA VAL A 509 16.01 4.97 35.69
C VAL A 509 16.51 6.40 35.46
N VAL A 510 17.64 6.74 36.07
CA VAL A 510 18.33 8.03 35.92
C VAL A 510 19.76 7.74 35.50
N THR A 511 20.01 7.82 34.18
CA THR A 511 21.30 7.45 33.60
C THR A 511 21.88 8.56 32.74
N ALA A 512 23.18 8.86 32.89
CA ALA A 512 23.88 9.83 32.04
C ALA A 512 23.21 11.23 31.96
N ASN A 513 22.73 11.75 33.10
CA ASN A 513 22.24 13.13 33.23
C ASN A 513 23.32 13.99 33.91
N ASP A 514 24.32 14.41 33.13
CA ASP A 514 25.58 15.00 33.62
C ASP A 514 25.42 16.28 34.45
N ALA A 515 24.30 17.00 34.34
CA ALA A 515 24.05 18.25 35.06
C ALA A 515 23.22 18.09 36.33
N LEU A 516 22.67 16.90 36.59
CA LEU A 516 21.79 16.63 37.72
C LEU A 516 22.60 16.54 39.01
N LEU A 517 22.31 17.39 40.00
CA LEU A 517 23.07 17.50 41.25
C LEU A 517 22.52 16.62 42.38
N ASP A 518 21.21 16.46 42.42
CA ASP A 518 20.44 15.70 43.39
C ASP A 518 19.13 15.19 42.74
N LEU A 519 18.25 14.60 43.54
CA LEU A 519 16.95 14.09 43.13
C LEU A 519 15.80 14.93 43.68
N THR A 520 16.03 16.23 43.94
CA THR A 520 14.96 17.15 44.36
C THR A 520 13.84 17.16 43.32
N GLY A 521 12.59 17.13 43.80
CA GLY A 521 11.40 16.84 43.00
C GLY A 521 10.84 15.43 43.18
N LEU A 522 11.56 14.52 43.84
CA LEU A 522 11.08 13.15 44.13
C LEU A 522 10.79 12.90 45.62
N GLU A 523 10.57 13.96 46.39
CA GLU A 523 10.40 13.85 47.85
C GLU A 523 9.10 13.15 48.27
N ASP A 524 8.08 13.22 47.42
CA ASP A 524 6.76 12.62 47.67
C ASP A 524 6.72 11.12 47.31
N LEU A 525 7.73 10.62 46.59
CA LEU A 525 7.78 9.21 46.17
C LEU A 525 7.97 8.33 47.39
N SER A 526 6.97 7.51 47.73
CA SER A 526 6.99 6.66 48.92
C SER A 526 7.34 5.20 48.61
N GLU A 527 6.90 4.71 47.45
CA GLU A 527 7.09 3.33 47.01
C GLU A 527 7.70 3.26 45.61
N LEU A 528 8.75 2.45 45.47
CA LEU A 528 9.45 2.19 44.23
C LEU A 528 9.79 0.69 44.15
N GLN A 529 9.71 0.04 42.99
CA GLN A 529 10.17 -1.37 42.90
C GLN A 529 11.64 -1.45 42.47
N SER A 530 12.05 -0.65 41.48
CA SER A 530 13.39 -0.66 40.91
C SER A 530 13.95 0.75 40.77
N LEU A 531 15.13 0.96 41.35
CA LEU A 531 15.93 2.17 41.22
C LEU A 531 17.23 1.85 40.47
N ILE A 532 17.46 2.53 39.35
CA ILE A 532 18.72 2.49 38.62
C ILE A 532 19.25 3.92 38.50
N ILE A 533 20.43 4.17 39.06
CA ILE A 533 21.13 5.44 38.96
C ILE A 533 22.52 5.17 38.43
N SER A 534 22.81 5.56 37.19
CA SER A 534 24.14 5.34 36.63
C SER A 534 24.72 6.50 35.86
N ASP A 535 26.05 6.64 35.90
CA ASP A 535 26.79 7.58 35.05
C ASP A 535 26.34 9.04 35.17
N ASN A 536 25.79 9.47 36.32
CA ASN A 536 25.40 10.87 36.54
C ASN A 536 26.60 11.64 37.11
N LEU A 537 27.33 12.35 36.24
CA LEU A 537 28.63 12.95 36.57
C LEU A 537 28.60 14.01 37.68
N ALA A 538 27.48 14.72 37.83
CA ALA A 538 27.33 15.79 38.82
C ALA A 538 26.56 15.38 40.09
N LEU A 539 25.95 14.20 40.13
CA LEU A 539 25.07 13.78 41.22
C LEU A 539 25.86 13.58 42.51
N THR A 540 25.45 14.27 43.60
CA THR A 540 26.17 14.27 44.88
C THR A 540 25.40 13.63 46.03
N THR A 541 24.08 13.54 45.93
CA THR A 541 23.21 13.05 47.01
C THR A 541 21.93 12.40 46.48
N LEU A 542 21.38 11.47 47.27
CA LEU A 542 20.08 10.82 47.04
C LEU A 542 18.98 11.38 47.97
N ARG A 543 19.26 12.39 48.81
CA ARG A 543 18.32 12.88 49.83
C ARG A 543 17.01 13.48 49.30
N GLY A 544 16.96 13.83 48.02
CA GLY A 544 15.73 14.26 47.35
C GLY A 544 14.76 13.12 47.05
N LEU A 545 15.19 11.86 47.19
CA LEU A 545 14.36 10.69 46.97
C LEU A 545 13.61 10.31 48.25
N GLY A 546 12.29 10.41 48.25
CA GLY A 546 11.44 10.09 49.41
C GLY A 546 11.24 8.60 49.68
N ALA A 547 11.61 7.73 48.72
CA ALA A 547 11.16 6.35 48.70
C ALA A 547 11.75 5.56 49.87
N ARG A 548 10.88 4.89 50.64
CA ARG A 548 11.28 4.11 51.83
C ARG A 548 11.27 2.60 51.58
N SER A 549 10.57 2.14 50.56
CA SER A 549 10.52 0.74 50.17
C SER A 549 10.96 0.63 48.72
N ILE A 550 12.08 -0.07 48.48
CA ILE A 550 12.68 -0.28 47.16
C ILE A 550 13.16 -1.72 47.03
N ALA A 551 12.55 -2.54 46.17
CA ALA A 551 12.97 -3.94 46.05
C ALA A 551 14.40 -4.09 45.49
N SER A 552 14.76 -3.31 44.46
CA SER A 552 16.08 -3.37 43.84
C SER A 552 16.70 -1.99 43.65
N VAL A 553 17.93 -1.83 44.14
CA VAL A 553 18.73 -0.60 44.02
C VAL A 553 20.02 -0.90 43.27
N GLU A 554 20.25 -0.22 42.16
CA GLU A 554 21.49 -0.25 41.39
C GLU A 554 22.05 1.17 41.27
N VAL A 555 23.25 1.40 41.83
CA VAL A 555 23.94 2.69 41.77
C VAL A 555 25.34 2.46 41.23
N ILE A 556 25.61 2.89 39.99
CA ILE A 556 26.84 2.55 39.27
C ILE A 556 27.49 3.76 38.61
N GLY A 557 28.80 3.94 38.76
CA GLY A 557 29.54 4.91 37.94
C GLY A 557 29.19 6.38 38.22
N ASN A 558 28.79 6.73 39.44
CA ASN A 558 28.48 8.12 39.83
C ASN A 558 29.69 8.73 40.58
N PRO A 559 30.60 9.46 39.90
CA PRO A 559 31.90 9.84 40.45
C PRO A 559 31.86 10.91 41.54
N ARG A 560 30.70 11.53 41.79
CA ARG A 560 30.49 12.51 42.87
C ARG A 560 29.53 12.05 43.96
N LEU A 561 28.87 10.92 43.77
CA LEU A 561 27.98 10.33 44.77
C LEU A 561 28.81 9.39 45.64
N THR A 562 28.92 9.71 46.92
CA THR A 562 29.81 8.97 47.83
C THR A 562 29.19 7.67 48.30
N SER A 563 29.99 6.61 48.46
CA SER A 563 29.53 5.33 49.04
C SER A 563 28.91 5.51 50.43
N CYS A 564 29.35 6.52 51.19
CA CYS A 564 28.74 6.83 52.49
C CYS A 564 27.29 7.32 52.36
N GLU A 565 27.04 8.18 51.38
CA GLU A 565 25.70 8.71 51.11
C GLU A 565 24.76 7.61 50.58
N ILE A 566 25.29 6.71 49.74
CA ILE A 566 24.56 5.52 49.25
C ILE A 566 24.23 4.58 50.42
N ALA A 567 25.19 4.28 51.28
CA ALA A 567 25.00 3.43 52.45
C ALA A 567 23.96 4.04 53.42
N ALA A 568 24.06 5.34 53.71
CA ALA A 568 23.10 6.04 54.57
C ALA A 568 21.68 6.03 53.99
N PHE A 569 21.55 6.18 52.66
CA PHE A 569 20.27 6.04 51.97
C PHE A 569 19.70 4.62 52.12
N VAL A 570 20.49 3.59 51.84
CA VAL A 570 20.07 2.17 51.94
C VAL A 570 19.72 1.77 53.38
N GLU A 571 20.50 2.21 54.37
CA GLU A 571 20.20 1.98 55.80
C GLU A 571 18.89 2.66 56.24
N GLY A 572 18.49 3.73 55.55
CA GLY A 572 17.23 4.44 55.77
C GLY A 572 16.00 3.76 55.15
N LEU A 573 16.18 2.75 54.30
CA LEU A 573 15.07 2.03 53.68
C LEU A 573 14.40 1.07 54.67
N GLU A 574 13.07 1.05 54.68
CA GLU A 574 12.25 0.10 55.42
C GLU A 574 12.29 -1.30 54.80
N HIS A 575 12.46 -1.38 53.48
CA HIS A 575 12.54 -2.63 52.75
C HIS A 575 13.44 -2.51 51.52
N VAL A 576 14.39 -3.45 51.39
CA VAL A 576 15.22 -3.65 50.21
C VAL A 576 15.62 -5.11 50.06
N ASP A 577 15.46 -5.69 48.86
CA ASP A 577 15.81 -7.08 48.58
C ASP A 577 17.21 -7.22 47.99
N SER A 578 17.63 -6.26 47.16
CA SER A 578 18.93 -6.29 46.48
C SER A 578 19.54 -4.90 46.32
N VAL A 579 20.84 -4.81 46.55
CA VAL A 579 21.64 -3.60 46.35
C VAL A 579 22.88 -3.95 45.54
N ARG A 580 23.11 -3.22 44.45
CA ARG A 580 24.34 -3.25 43.66
C ARG A 580 24.95 -1.86 43.63
N GLU A 581 26.18 -1.75 44.14
CA GLU A 581 26.98 -0.54 44.14
C GLU A 581 28.32 -0.83 43.46
N GLU A 582 28.67 -0.06 42.42
CA GLU A 582 29.91 -0.26 41.64
C GLU A 582 30.44 1.10 41.13
N ASP A 583 31.76 1.30 41.14
CA ASP A 583 32.44 2.46 40.53
C ASP A 583 31.93 3.87 40.94
N ASN A 584 31.43 4.03 42.18
CA ASN A 584 31.03 5.34 42.76
C ASN A 584 32.17 6.02 43.57
N ALA A 585 31.94 7.23 44.09
CA ALA A 585 32.97 7.99 44.80
C ALA A 585 33.34 7.36 46.16
N THR A 586 34.64 7.14 46.41
CA THR A 586 35.16 6.38 47.55
C THR A 586 35.49 7.19 48.81
N SER A 587 35.03 8.45 48.91
CA SER A 587 35.41 9.32 50.03
C SER A 587 34.84 8.86 51.39
N ALA A 588 35.63 9.01 52.45
CA ALA A 588 35.32 8.57 53.81
C ALA A 588 34.13 9.31 54.43
N CYS A 589 33.30 8.59 55.19
CA CYS A 589 32.22 9.16 56.00
C CYS A 589 32.76 10.20 56.98
N PRO A 590 32.25 11.44 57.02
CA PRO A 590 32.51 12.34 58.13
C PRO A 590 31.91 11.74 59.43
N PRO A 591 32.60 11.92 60.58
CA PRO A 591 32.26 11.28 61.85
C PRO A 591 30.96 11.77 62.49
#